data_AF-A0A818DH90-F1
#
_entry.id   AF-A0A818DH90-F1
#
_cell.length_a   1.000
_cell.length_b   1.000
_cell.length_c   1.000
_cell.angle_alpha   90.00
_cell.angle_beta   90.00
_cell.angle_gamma   90.00
#
_symmetry.space_group_name_H-M   'P 1'
#
loop_
_entity.id
_entity.type
_entity.pdbx_description
1 polymer ?
#
loop_
_entity_poly.entity_id
_entity_poly.type
_entity_poly.pdbx_seq_one_letter_code
_entity_poly.pdbx_strand_id
1 'polypeptide(L)'
;MLICILKLDSQINLYGSIYFECCLEKPGVMDIDIQFKETSQYDVLKELLDIVKKSDLCKEAEIDTEHKPSCINLIINEPNMRVKITSGYHRGLYLSKLIRLYTKFDRRLIKLLRLFRILTKTCNIDKPELGTLHPIV
;
A
#
# COMPACT_ATOMS: atom_id res chain seq x y z
N MET A 1 -9.59 9.76 -9.61
CA MET A 1 -8.47 8.80 -9.58
C MET A 1 -8.97 7.40 -9.89
N LEU A 2 -9.88 6.82 -9.07
CA LEU A 2 -10.50 5.52 -9.38
C LEU A 2 -11.22 5.49 -10.74
N ILE A 3 -11.93 6.56 -11.13
CA ILE A 3 -12.64 6.63 -12.42
C ILE A 3 -11.69 6.61 -13.63
N CYS A 4 -10.46 7.12 -13.52
CA CYS A 4 -9.48 7.07 -14.61
C CYS A 4 -8.84 5.69 -14.75
N ILE A 5 -8.67 4.96 -13.64
CA ILE A 5 -8.12 3.60 -13.61
C ILE A 5 -9.15 2.58 -14.13
N LEU A 6 -10.44 2.81 -13.87
CA LEU A 6 -11.55 1.95 -14.32
C LEU A 6 -11.76 1.89 -15.84
N LYS A 7 -11.06 2.72 -16.64
CA LYS A 7 -11.05 2.58 -18.11
C LYS A 7 -10.22 1.39 -18.59
N LEU A 8 -9.37 0.83 -17.74
CA LEU A 8 -8.59 -0.36 -18.02
C LEU A 8 -9.34 -1.55 -17.41
N ASP A 9 -9.47 -2.66 -18.15
CA ASP A 9 -10.11 -3.91 -17.71
C ASP A 9 -9.29 -4.54 -16.56
N SER A 10 -9.39 -3.92 -15.39
CA SER A 10 -8.46 -4.02 -14.28
C SER A 10 -9.20 -4.16 -12.95
N GLN A 11 -8.60 -4.93 -12.04
CA GLN A 11 -9.14 -5.11 -10.69
C GLN A 11 -8.31 -4.29 -9.70
N ILE A 12 -8.96 -3.37 -8.99
CA ILE A 12 -8.34 -2.56 -7.94
C ILE A 12 -8.61 -3.22 -6.58
N ASN A 13 -7.54 -3.50 -5.84
CA ASN A 13 -7.63 -4.16 -4.54
C ASN A 13 -6.92 -3.34 -3.45
N LEU A 14 -7.61 -3.09 -2.35
CA LEU A 14 -6.99 -2.54 -1.15
C LEU A 14 -6.26 -3.63 -0.37
N TYR A 15 -5.05 -3.35 0.09
CA TYR A 15 -4.30 -4.24 0.97
C TYR A 15 -3.60 -3.44 2.09
N GLY A 16 -2.72 -4.10 2.83
CA GLY A 16 -1.88 -3.43 3.82
C GLY A 16 -2.63 -2.99 5.07
N SER A 17 -2.00 -2.10 5.83
CA SER A 17 -2.37 -1.87 7.23
C SER A 17 -3.74 -1.20 7.42
N ILE A 18 -4.23 -0.45 6.42
CA ILE A 18 -5.60 0.06 6.42
C ILE A 18 -6.60 -1.09 6.24
N TYR A 19 -6.36 -2.00 5.30
CA TYR A 19 -7.26 -3.12 4.99
C TYR A 19 -7.49 -4.06 6.19
N PHE A 20 -6.45 -4.34 6.98
CA PHE A 20 -6.55 -5.17 8.19
C PHE A 20 -6.59 -4.36 9.50
N GLU A 21 -6.92 -3.06 9.42
CA GLU A 21 -7.24 -2.19 10.56
C GLU A 21 -6.11 -2.00 11.58
N CYS A 22 -4.84 -2.12 11.17
CA CYS A 22 -3.66 -2.01 12.07
C CYS A 22 -2.76 -0.80 11.75
N CYS A 23 -3.30 0.23 11.11
CA CYS A 23 -2.58 1.49 10.94
C CYS A 23 -2.51 2.28 12.27
N LEU A 24 -1.35 2.91 12.53
CA LEU A 24 -1.16 3.78 13.69
C LEU A 24 -1.48 5.25 13.38
N GLU A 25 -1.23 5.69 12.15
CA GLU A 25 -1.39 7.07 11.70
C GLU A 25 -2.79 7.31 11.13
N LYS A 26 -3.27 8.55 11.22
CA LYS A 26 -4.54 8.99 10.63
C LYS A 26 -4.33 10.31 9.86
N PRO A 27 -4.44 10.32 8.51
CA PRO A 27 -4.63 9.14 7.65
C PRO A 27 -3.35 8.29 7.54
N GLY A 28 -3.54 6.97 7.45
CA GLY A 28 -2.47 6.04 7.15
C GLY A 28 -2.04 6.06 5.67
N VAL A 29 -1.04 5.27 5.32
CA VAL A 29 -0.73 4.98 3.90
C VAL A 29 -1.77 4.02 3.34
N MET A 30 -2.39 4.40 2.23
CA MET A 30 -3.34 3.56 1.50
C MET A 30 -2.61 2.72 0.46
N ASP A 31 -2.51 1.42 0.73
CA ASP A 31 -1.87 0.46 -0.18
C ASP A 31 -2.91 -0.13 -1.16
N ILE A 32 -2.70 0.10 -2.46
CA ILE A 32 -3.57 -0.33 -3.55
C ILE A 32 -2.77 -1.22 -4.51
N ASP A 33 -3.32 -2.36 -4.89
CA ASP A 33 -2.81 -3.21 -5.96
C ASP A 33 -3.76 -3.15 -7.15
N ILE A 34 -3.24 -2.98 -8.34
CA ILE A 34 -4.01 -3.02 -9.58
C ILE A 34 -3.60 -4.25 -10.36
N GLN A 35 -4.57 -5.09 -10.71
CA GLN A 35 -4.34 -6.33 -11.45
C GLN A 35 -4.73 -6.16 -12.91
N PHE A 36 -3.79 -6.46 -13.79
CA PHE A 36 -3.94 -6.49 -15.24
C PHE A 36 -3.74 -7.91 -15.73
N LYS A 37 -4.49 -8.32 -16.77
CA LYS A 37 -4.51 -9.71 -17.22
C LYS A 37 -3.19 -10.15 -17.89
N GLU A 38 -2.50 -9.30 -18.67
CA GLU A 38 -1.40 -9.76 -19.53
C GLU A 38 -0.25 -8.75 -19.75
N THR A 39 -0.02 -7.80 -18.83
CA THR A 39 0.99 -6.75 -19.03
C THR A 39 2.15 -6.85 -18.03
N SER A 40 3.35 -6.46 -18.46
CA SER A 40 4.50 -6.21 -17.59
C SER A 40 4.13 -5.24 -16.47
N GLN A 41 4.36 -5.65 -15.21
CA GLN A 41 3.98 -4.88 -14.02
C GLN A 41 4.61 -3.48 -14.00
N TYR A 42 5.85 -3.36 -14.49
CA TYR A 42 6.57 -2.09 -14.48
C TYR A 42 6.08 -1.11 -15.55
N ASP A 43 5.77 -1.61 -16.74
CA ASP A 43 5.24 -0.77 -17.83
C ASP A 43 3.87 -0.21 -17.46
N VAL A 44 3.04 -1.03 -16.81
CA VAL A 44 1.78 -0.60 -16.18
C VAL A 44 2.02 0.55 -15.19
N LEU A 45 3.02 0.44 -14.30
CA LEU A 45 3.29 1.50 -13.33
C LEU A 45 3.75 2.79 -14.01
N LYS A 46 4.53 2.71 -15.10
CA LYS A 46 4.92 3.89 -15.89
C LYS A 46 3.71 4.58 -16.53
N GLU A 47 2.85 3.82 -17.19
CA GLU A 47 1.63 4.35 -17.80
C GLU A 47 0.71 4.99 -16.75
N LEU A 48 0.53 4.32 -15.61
CA LEU A 48 -0.25 4.86 -14.49
C LEU A 48 0.36 6.14 -13.92
N LEU A 49 1.69 6.21 -13.79
CA LEU A 49 2.37 7.41 -13.31
C LEU A 49 2.08 8.59 -14.24
N ASP A 50 2.17 8.41 -15.56
CA ASP A 50 1.88 9.46 -16.54
C ASP A 50 0.43 9.92 -16.47
N ILE A 51 -0.52 9.00 -16.26
CA ILE A 51 -1.94 9.33 -16.06
C ILE A 51 -2.14 10.13 -14.76
N VAL A 52 -1.51 9.68 -13.67
CA VAL A 52 -1.61 10.32 -12.34
C VAL A 52 -1.03 11.73 -12.37
N LYS A 53 0.14 11.92 -12.98
CA LYS A 53 0.81 13.23 -13.11
C LYS A 53 0.02 14.23 -13.95
N LYS A 54 -0.77 13.75 -14.92
CA LYS A 54 -1.69 14.59 -15.71
C LYS A 54 -2.98 14.94 -14.99
N SER A 55 -3.22 14.35 -13.81
CA SER A 55 -4.44 14.58 -13.03
C SER A 55 -4.22 15.63 -11.94
N ASP A 56 -5.21 16.48 -11.71
CA ASP A 56 -5.19 17.50 -10.64
C ASP A 56 -5.46 16.92 -9.24
N LEU A 57 -5.25 15.61 -9.06
CA LEU A 57 -5.65 14.88 -7.86
C LEU A 57 -4.51 14.64 -6.88
N CYS A 58 -3.26 14.78 -7.31
CA CYS A 58 -2.09 14.54 -6.47
C CYS A 58 -1.09 15.70 -6.55
N LYS A 59 -0.41 15.97 -5.42
CA LYS A 59 0.68 16.95 -5.33
C LYS A 59 1.97 16.40 -5.91
N GLU A 60 2.24 15.15 -5.56
CA GLU A 60 3.50 14.46 -5.81
C GLU A 60 3.18 13.02 -6.20
N ALA A 61 3.87 12.51 -7.21
CA ALA A 61 3.78 11.14 -7.66
C ALA A 61 5.13 10.71 -8.26
N GLU A 62 5.69 9.63 -7.73
CA GLU A 62 6.96 9.06 -8.14
C GLU A 62 6.90 7.53 -8.18
N ILE A 63 7.71 6.92 -9.05
CA ILE A 63 7.91 5.47 -9.04
C ILE A 63 9.10 5.18 -8.15
N ASP A 64 8.91 4.29 -7.17
CA ASP A 64 9.96 3.67 -6.38
C ASP A 64 10.24 2.27 -6.94
N THR A 65 11.45 2.09 -7.48
CA THR A 65 11.99 0.79 -7.89
C THR A 65 13.10 0.27 -6.98
N GLU A 66 13.57 1.09 -6.04
CA GLU A 66 14.66 0.72 -5.13
C GLU A 66 14.19 -0.35 -4.15
N HIS A 67 12.92 -0.26 -3.72
CA HIS A 67 12.31 -1.21 -2.80
C HIS A 67 11.35 -2.16 -3.53
N LYS A 68 11.38 -3.45 -3.18
CA LYS A 68 10.42 -4.44 -3.70
C LYS A 68 9.16 -4.51 -2.83
N PRO A 69 7.96 -4.60 -3.43
CA PRO A 69 7.68 -4.52 -4.86
C PRO A 69 7.81 -3.07 -5.38
N SER A 70 8.16 -2.91 -6.65
CA SER A 70 8.12 -1.61 -7.32
C SER A 70 6.71 -1.02 -7.23
N CYS A 71 6.62 0.28 -7.02
CA CYS A 71 5.36 0.94 -6.73
C CYS A 71 5.38 2.41 -7.17
N ILE A 72 4.19 3.02 -7.22
CA ILE A 72 4.04 4.47 -7.28
C ILE A 72 3.73 4.96 -5.86
N ASN A 73 4.55 5.87 -5.34
CA ASN A 73 4.23 6.64 -4.15
C ASN A 73 3.62 7.96 -4.58
N LEU A 74 2.45 8.32 -4.04
CA LEU A 74 1.81 9.60 -4.34
C LEU A 74 1.09 10.20 -3.13
N ILE A 75 0.88 11.51 -3.16
CA ILE A 75 0.14 12.26 -2.15
C ILE A 75 -1.10 12.88 -2.81
N ILE A 76 -2.29 12.48 -2.37
CA ILE A 76 -3.56 13.06 -2.85
C ILE A 76 -3.75 14.45 -2.26
N ASN A 77 -4.21 15.42 -3.06
CA ASN A 77 -4.40 16.83 -2.67
C ASN A 77 -5.24 16.99 -1.40
N GLU A 78 -6.45 16.44 -1.41
CA GLU A 78 -7.36 16.39 -0.26
C GLU A 78 -7.85 14.94 -0.12
N PRO A 79 -7.58 14.25 1.00
CA PRO A 79 -7.26 14.77 2.34
C PRO A 79 -5.76 14.74 2.71
N ASN A 80 -4.83 15.06 1.79
CA ASN A 80 -3.38 14.95 2.04
C ASN A 80 -2.95 13.53 2.47
N MET A 81 -3.51 12.53 1.80
CA MET A 81 -3.28 11.11 2.11
C MET A 81 -2.20 10.52 1.21
N ARG A 82 -1.27 9.79 1.81
CA ARG A 82 -0.27 8.99 1.10
C ARG A 82 -0.93 7.74 0.52
N VAL A 83 -0.68 7.48 -0.75
CA VAL A 83 -1.15 6.28 -1.45
C VAL A 83 0.05 5.60 -2.09
N LYS A 84 0.10 4.28 -1.93
CA LYS A 84 1.08 3.40 -2.56
C LYS A 84 0.34 2.53 -3.56
N ILE A 85 0.68 2.62 -4.84
CA ILE A 85 0.08 1.81 -5.90
C ILE A 85 1.09 0.77 -6.38
N THR A 86 0.69 -0.49 -6.35
CA THR A 86 1.43 -1.64 -6.90
C THR A 86 0.67 -2.26 -8.06
N SER A 87 1.35 -3.11 -8.83
CA SER A 87 0.77 -3.84 -9.96
C SER A 87 1.03 -5.34 -9.79
N GLY A 88 -0.02 -6.15 -9.77
CA GLY A 88 0.08 -7.61 -9.66
C GLY A 88 0.75 -8.13 -8.38
N TYR A 89 0.66 -7.40 -7.26
CA TYR A 89 1.30 -7.73 -5.99
C TYR A 89 0.51 -8.76 -5.17
N HIS A 90 0.39 -9.97 -5.72
CA HIS A 90 -0.36 -11.08 -5.12
C HIS A 90 0.08 -11.41 -3.69
N ARG A 91 1.38 -11.34 -3.39
CA ARG A 91 1.90 -11.65 -2.04
C ARG A 91 1.33 -10.70 -0.98
N GLY A 92 1.31 -9.39 -1.26
CA GLY A 92 0.73 -8.40 -0.35
C GLY A 92 -0.75 -8.60 -0.15
N LEU A 93 -1.48 -8.95 -1.22
CA LEU A 93 -2.91 -9.24 -1.16
C LEU A 93 -3.23 -10.46 -0.31
N TYR A 94 -2.56 -11.59 -0.55
CA TYR A 94 -2.81 -12.82 0.21
C TYR A 94 -2.45 -12.67 1.69
N LEU A 95 -1.31 -12.03 1.99
CA LEU A 95 -0.91 -11.77 3.36
C LEU A 95 -1.89 -10.84 4.09
N SER A 96 -2.35 -9.78 3.42
CA SER A 96 -3.34 -8.86 3.99
C SER A 96 -4.69 -9.53 4.24
N LYS A 97 -5.12 -10.42 3.34
CA LYS A 97 -6.32 -11.25 3.52
C LYS A 97 -6.18 -12.21 4.70
N LEU A 98 -5.03 -12.87 4.83
CA LEU A 98 -4.74 -13.79 5.92
C LEU A 98 -4.74 -13.07 7.28
N ILE A 99 -4.04 -11.94 7.41
CA ILE A 99 -4.03 -11.13 8.64
C ILE A 99 -5.45 -10.67 8.97
N ARG A 100 -6.20 -10.19 7.96
CA ARG A 100 -7.59 -9.78 8.17
C ARG A 100 -8.48 -10.93 8.64
N LEU A 101 -8.25 -12.15 8.17
CA LEU A 101 -8.98 -13.32 8.65
C LEU A 101 -8.70 -13.55 10.14
N TYR A 102 -7.44 -13.52 10.56
CA TYR A 102 -7.06 -13.65 11.97
C TYR A 102 -7.65 -12.52 12.84
N THR A 103 -7.56 -11.27 12.41
CA THR A 103 -8.10 -10.13 13.18
C THR A 103 -9.62 -10.10 13.24
N LYS A 104 -10.31 -10.70 12.26
CA LYS A 104 -11.76 -10.94 12.33
C LYS A 104 -12.11 -12.04 13.32
N PHE A 105 -11.28 -13.08 13.42
CA PHE A 105 -11.48 -14.18 14.36
C PHE A 105 -11.27 -13.72 15.82
N ASP A 106 -10.22 -12.94 16.08
CA ASP A 106 -9.97 -12.36 17.40
C ASP A 106 -9.57 -10.87 17.31
N ARG A 107 -10.48 -9.99 17.74
CA ARG A 107 -10.27 -8.54 17.73
C ARG A 107 -9.16 -8.06 18.68
N ARG A 108 -8.76 -8.86 19.67
CA ARG A 108 -7.63 -8.53 20.56
C ARG A 108 -6.32 -8.47 19.80
N LEU A 109 -6.19 -9.23 18.70
CA LEU A 109 -5.00 -9.21 17.84
C LEU A 109 -4.73 -7.83 17.26
N ILE A 110 -5.76 -7.05 16.91
CA ILE A 110 -5.56 -5.67 16.42
C ILE A 110 -4.84 -4.81 17.47
N LYS A 111 -5.25 -4.93 18.73
CA LYS A 111 -4.64 -4.16 19.83
C LYS A 111 -3.18 -4.60 20.05
N LEU A 112 -2.92 -5.90 20.04
CA LEU A 112 -1.57 -6.46 20.20
C LEU A 112 -0.65 -6.05 19.04
N LEU A 113 -1.12 -6.15 17.79
CA LEU A 113 -0.37 -5.74 16.61
C LEU A 113 -0.02 -4.24 16.65
N ARG A 114 -0.98 -3.40 17.06
CA ARG A 114 -0.72 -1.96 17.22
C ARG A 114 0.28 -1.68 18.34
N LEU A 115 0.16 -2.35 19.50
CA LEU A 115 1.08 -2.19 20.61
C LEU A 115 2.50 -2.61 20.21
N PHE A 116 2.64 -3.76 19.55
CA PHE A 116 3.93 -4.25 19.05
C PHE A 116 4.52 -3.28 18.03
N ARG A 117 3.71 -2.74 17.12
CA ARG A 117 4.16 -1.74 16.15
C ARG A 117 4.61 -0.42 16.80
N ILE A 118 3.99 0.00 17.90
CA ILE A 118 4.45 1.15 18.68
C ILE A 118 5.81 0.84 19.32
N LEU A 119 5.97 -0.36 19.87
CA LEU A 119 7.23 -0.82 20.46
C LEU A 119 8.36 -0.83 19.41
N THR A 120 8.14 -1.44 18.25
CA THR A 120 9.16 -1.52 17.19
C THR A 120 9.56 -0.14 16.67
N LYS A 121 8.60 0.79 16.51
CA LYS A 121 8.86 2.19 16.15
C LYS A 121 9.71 2.89 17.20
N THR A 122 9.33 2.77 18.48
CA THR A 122 10.07 3.39 19.61
C THR A 122 11.50 2.87 19.69
N CYS A 123 11.70 1.58 19.39
CA CYS A 123 13.01 0.95 19.36
C CYS A 123 13.80 1.16 18.05
N ASN A 124 13.24 1.86 17.04
CA ASN A 124 13.84 2.02 15.71
C ASN A 124 14.18 0.70 14.99
N ILE A 125 13.38 -0.34 15.18
CA ILE A 125 13.59 -1.66 14.55
C ILE A 125 12.59 -1.99 13.43
N ASP A 126 11.83 -1.00 12.97
CA ASP A 126 10.83 -1.12 11.89
C ASP A 126 11.24 -0.44 10.57
N LYS A 127 12.55 -0.30 10.34
CA LYS A 127 13.19 0.38 9.20
C LYS A 127 13.99 -0.62 8.36
N PRO A 128 13.36 -1.33 7.40
CA PRO A 128 14.04 -2.26 6.50
C PRO A 128 15.24 -1.66 5.77
N GLU A 129 15.17 -0.39 5.42
CA GLU A 129 16.23 0.38 4.78
C GLU A 129 17.50 0.50 5.65
N LEU A 130 17.36 0.33 6.97
CA LEU A 130 18.48 0.28 7.92
C LEU A 130 18.87 -1.16 8.31
N GLY A 131 18.36 -2.17 7.59
CA GLY A 131 18.64 -3.59 7.88
C GLY A 131 17.85 -4.17 9.07
N THR A 132 16.80 -3.49 9.52
CA THR A 132 15.92 -3.95 10.61
C THR A 132 14.67 -4.67 10.09
N LEU A 133 13.65 -4.91 10.93
CA LEU A 133 12.49 -5.71 10.56
C LEU A 133 11.54 -4.93 9.65
N HIS A 134 10.97 -5.61 8.67
CA HIS A 134 9.83 -5.09 7.95
C HIS A 134 8.60 -5.08 8.86
N PRO A 135 7.73 -4.03 8.85
CA PRO A 135 6.54 -3.95 9.73
C PRO A 135 5.52 -5.09 9.62
N ILE A 136 5.75 -6.07 8.74
CA ILE A 136 4.89 -7.24 8.51
C ILE A 136 5.49 -8.53 9.08
N VAL A 137 6.77 -8.50 9.48
CA VAL A 137 7.48 -9.55 10.21
C VAL A 137 7.22 -9.37 11.69
#